data_AF-A0A4Q1TGL7-F1
#
_entry.id   AF-A0A4Q1TGL7-F1
#
_cell.length_a   1.000
_cell.length_b   1.000
_cell.length_c   1.000
_cell.angle_alpha   90.00
_cell.angle_beta   90.00
_cell.angle_gamma   90.00
#
_symmetry.space_group_name_H-M   'P 1'
#
loop_
_entity.id
_entity.type
_entity.pdbx_description
1 polymer ?
#
loop_
_entity_poly.entity_id
_entity_poly.type
_entity_poly.pdbx_seq_one_letter_code
_entity_poly.pdbx_strand_id
1 'polypeptide(L)'
;MNNDDVFLKRYKCCLRFYIFWNTGYLLLNGFDLTDRSLILNIIVVVVIPLFIMGYLIYEYFKLKVKLPAKLILLIFMVLGLLLVLLVFLKIVNL
;
A
#
# COMPACT_ATOMS: atom_id res chain seq x y z
N MET A 1 -25.64 5.63 -9.08
CA MET A 1 -24.19 5.56 -9.39
C MET A 1 -23.79 4.09 -9.23
N ASN A 2 -23.13 3.47 -10.20
CA ASN A 2 -22.79 2.04 -10.14
C ASN A 2 -21.79 1.80 -8.98
N ASN A 3 -21.94 0.68 -8.26
CA ASN A 3 -21.02 0.30 -7.17
C ASN A 3 -19.58 0.18 -7.68
N ASP A 4 -19.40 -0.30 -8.91
CA ASP A 4 -18.09 -0.39 -9.55
C ASP A 4 -17.47 1.00 -9.77
N ASP A 5 -18.27 2.00 -10.14
CA ASP A 5 -17.80 3.38 -10.34
C ASP A 5 -17.38 4.03 -9.01
N VAL A 6 -18.17 3.79 -7.95
CA VAL A 6 -17.86 4.24 -6.59
C VAL A 6 -16.54 3.64 -6.11
N PHE A 7 -16.37 2.33 -6.30
CA PHE A 7 -15.13 1.65 -5.97
C PHE A 7 -13.96 2.20 -6.78
N LEU A 8 -14.12 2.35 -8.10
CA LEU A 8 -13.06 2.84 -8.97
C LEU A 8 -12.58 4.25 -8.57
N LYS A 9 -13.51 5.13 -8.16
CA LYS A 9 -13.18 6.47 -7.66
C LYS A 9 -12.35 6.40 -6.38
N ARG A 10 -12.76 5.56 -5.41
CA ARG A 10 -12.04 5.35 -4.14
C ARG A 10 -10.68 4.70 -4.36
N TYR A 11 -10.62 3.68 -5.23
CA TYR A 11 -9.40 3.00 -5.65
C TYR A 11 -8.39 3.98 -6.26
N LYS A 12 -8.80 4.81 -7.23
CA LYS A 12 -7.92 5.81 -7.86
C LYS A 12 -7.38 6.82 -6.86
N CYS A 13 -8.22 7.27 -5.92
CA CYS A 13 -7.82 8.20 -4.87
C CYS A 13 -6.77 7.58 -3.93
N CYS A 14 -7.03 6.38 -3.42
CA CYS A 14 -6.10 5.65 -2.55
C CYS A 14 -4.79 5.33 -3.27
N LEU A 15 -4.83 4.94 -4.55
CA LEU A 15 -3.64 4.66 -5.34
C LEU A 15 -2.78 5.91 -5.55
N ARG A 16 -3.40 7.07 -5.85
CA ARG A 16 -2.68 8.34 -5.96
C ARG A 16 -2.01 8.71 -4.64
N PHE A 17 -2.73 8.55 -3.54
CA PHE A 17 -2.17 8.80 -2.21
C PHE A 17 -1.00 7.86 -1.91
N TYR A 18 -1.15 6.56 -2.21
CA TYR A 18 -0.08 5.57 -2.04
C TYR A 18 1.17 5.91 -2.85
N ILE A 19 1.02 6.32 -4.12
CA ILE A 19 2.13 6.73 -4.97
C ILE A 19 2.78 8.00 -4.41
N PHE A 20 1.98 9.03 -4.12
CA PHE A 20 2.47 10.27 -3.53
C PHE A 20 3.24 10.04 -2.22
N TRP A 21 2.71 9.19 -1.35
CA TRP A 21 3.32 8.84 -0.06
C TRP A 21 4.67 8.13 -0.23
N ASN A 22 4.73 7.11 -1.10
CA ASN A 22 5.99 6.40 -1.37
C ASN A 22 7.01 7.29 -2.07
N THR A 23 6.60 8.10 -3.05
CA THR A 23 7.50 9.05 -3.71
C THR A 23 8.05 10.06 -2.71
N GLY A 24 7.20 10.59 -1.82
CA GLY A 24 7.64 11.48 -0.75
C GLY A 24 8.65 10.82 0.19
N TYR A 25 8.40 9.58 0.60
CA TYR A 25 9.34 8.82 1.41
C TYR A 25 10.68 8.55 0.70
N LEU A 26 10.65 8.15 -0.58
CA LEU A 26 11.87 7.92 -1.37
C LEU A 26 12.70 9.19 -1.54
N LEU A 27 12.05 10.33 -1.80
CA LEU A 27 12.74 11.62 -1.89
C LEU A 27 13.40 11.97 -0.55
N LEU A 28 12.67 11.85 0.57
CA LEU A 28 13.21 12.12 1.90
C LEU A 28 14.39 11.22 2.27
N ASN A 29 14.35 9.94 1.89
CA ASN A 29 15.49 9.02 2.05
C ASN A 29 16.66 9.37 1.13
N GLY A 30 16.40 9.78 -0.11
CA GLY A 30 17.46 10.13 -1.08
C GLY A 30 18.25 11.39 -0.72
N PHE A 31 17.68 12.27 0.12
CA PHE A 31 18.38 13.45 0.61
C PHE A 31 19.21 13.19 1.88
N ASP A 32 19.33 11.94 2.34
CA ASP A 32 20.01 11.55 3.59
C ASP A 32 19.50 12.32 4.83
N LEU A 33 18.30 12.91 4.71
CA LEU A 33 17.68 13.75 5.73
C LEU A 33 17.17 12.92 6.92
N THR A 34 17.34 11.61 6.90
CA THR A 34 16.89 10.76 7.99
C THR A 34 17.78 9.56 8.26
N ASP A 35 18.60 9.70 9.30
CA ASP A 35 18.95 8.63 10.26
C ASP A 35 17.67 8.11 10.93
N ARG A 36 16.77 7.52 10.13
CA ARG A 36 15.45 7.10 10.59
C ARG A 36 15.58 5.74 11.28
N SER A 37 15.02 5.65 12.48
CA SER A 37 14.90 4.37 13.17
C SER A 37 14.19 3.34 12.29
N LEU A 38 14.63 2.09 12.35
CA LEU A 38 14.05 0.96 11.61
C LEU A 38 12.52 0.89 11.79
N ILE A 39 12.04 1.22 12.99
CA ILE A 39 10.62 1.30 13.35
C ILE A 39 9.88 2.33 12.49
N LEU A 40 10.43 3.54 12.31
CA LEU A 40 9.81 4.56 11.47
C LEU A 40 9.73 4.12 10.01
N ASN A 41 10.76 3.44 9.50
CA ASN A 41 10.74 2.90 8.14
C ASN A 41 9.65 1.83 7.97
N ILE A 42 9.51 0.91 8.93
CA ILE A 42 8.42 -0.08 8.92
C ILE A 42 7.05 0.60 8.93
N ILE A 43 6.84 1.59 9.80
CA ILE A 43 5.55 2.27 9.88
C ILE A 43 5.20 2.95 8.56
N VAL A 44 6.16 3.70 8.00
CA VAL A 44 5.92 4.54 6.81
C VAL A 44 5.80 3.70 5.54
N VAL A 45 6.61 2.66 5.38
CA VAL A 45 6.72 1.86 4.14
C VAL A 45 5.80 0.64 4.16
N VAL A 46 5.49 0.09 5.32
CA VAL A 46 4.72 -1.16 5.43
C VAL A 46 3.36 -0.89 6.03
N VAL A 47 3.31 -0.34 7.24
CA VAL A 47 2.06 -0.26 8.02
C VAL A 47 1.04 0.65 7.34
N ILE A 48 1.41 1.89 7.00
CA ILE A 48 0.49 2.85 6.37
C ILE A 48 -0.03 2.31 5.02
N PRO A 49 0.82 1.84 4.10
CA PRO A 49 0.37 1.12 2.91
C PRO A 49 -0.56 -0.06 3.14
N LEU A 50 -0.27 -0.93 4.12
CA LEU A 50 -1.12 -2.08 4.43
C LEU A 50 -2.53 -1.63 4.84
N PHE A 51 -2.66 -0.57 5.62
CA PHE A 51 -3.98 -0.03 5.99
C PHE A 51 -4.76 0.48 4.78
N ILE A 52 -4.09 1.16 3.84
CA ILE A 52 -4.72 1.64 2.60
C ILE A 52 -5.21 0.45 1.76
N MET A 53 -4.37 -0.58 1.59
CA MET A 53 -4.73 -1.78 0.82
C MET A 53 -5.85 -2.57 1.51
N GLY A 54 -5.79 -2.72 2.84
CA GLY A 54 -6.82 -3.37 3.64
C GLY A 54 -8.18 -2.66 3.52
N TYR A 55 -8.18 -1.32 3.57
CA TYR A 55 -9.38 -0.53 3.34
C TYR A 55 -9.98 -0.77 1.94
N LEU A 56 -9.14 -0.81 0.90
CA LEU A 56 -9.61 -1.09 -0.46
C LEU A 56 -10.16 -2.51 -0.61
N ILE A 57 -9.55 -3.51 0.03
CA ILE A 57 -10.05 -4.89 0.03
C ILE A 57 -11.41 -4.96 0.74
N TYR A 58 -11.55 -4.31 1.90
CA TYR A 58 -12.82 -4.22 2.62
C TYR A 58 -13.91 -3.58 1.75
N GLU A 59 -13.61 -2.44 1.13
CA GLU A 59 -14.52 -1.74 0.23
C GLU A 59 -14.89 -2.56 -1.01
N TYR A 60 -13.96 -3.35 -1.55
CA TYR A 60 -14.21 -4.26 -2.67
C TYR A 60 -15.32 -5.28 -2.32
N PHE A 61 -15.20 -5.92 -1.16
CA PHE A 61 -16.20 -6.91 -0.71
C PHE A 61 -17.52 -6.25 -0.32
N LYS A 62 -17.46 -5.10 0.38
CA LYS A 62 -18.66 -4.35 0.79
C LYS A 62 -19.49 -3.89 -0.41
N LEU A 63 -18.84 -3.41 -1.47
CA LEU A 63 -19.50 -2.92 -2.68
C LEU A 63 -19.88 -4.05 -3.66
N LYS A 64 -19.49 -5.30 -3.37
CA LYS A 64 -19.71 -6.48 -4.22
C LYS A 64 -19.22 -6.25 -5.66
N VAL A 65 -18.04 -5.66 -5.77
CA VAL A 65 -17.43 -5.29 -7.05
C VAL A 65 -17.18 -6.54 -7.90
N LYS A 66 -17.53 -6.48 -9.19
CA LYS A 66 -17.40 -7.63 -10.12
C LYS A 66 -16.11 -7.58 -10.95
N LEU A 67 -15.03 -7.05 -10.37
CA LEU A 67 -13.74 -6.84 -11.04
C LEU A 67 -12.64 -7.64 -10.34
N PRO A 68 -12.57 -8.97 -10.57
CA PRO A 68 -11.64 -9.84 -9.85
C PRO A 68 -10.17 -9.45 -10.05
N ALA A 69 -9.83 -8.89 -11.23
CA ALA A 69 -8.48 -8.39 -11.52
C ALA A 69 -8.00 -7.33 -10.51
N LYS A 70 -8.90 -6.47 -10.00
CA LYS A 70 -8.55 -5.45 -8.99
C LYS A 70 -8.25 -6.05 -7.63
N LEU A 71 -9.01 -7.06 -7.24
CA LEU A 71 -8.78 -7.79 -5.99
C LEU A 71 -7.43 -8.54 -6.03
N ILE A 72 -7.16 -9.24 -7.14
CA ILE A 72 -5.88 -9.95 -7.34
C ILE A 72 -4.72 -8.97 -7.19
N LEU A 73 -4.79 -7.81 -7.85
CA LEU A 73 -3.74 -6.77 -7.77
C LEU A 73 -3.54 -6.26 -6.33
N LEU A 74 -4.62 -6.01 -5.58
CA LEU A 74 -4.54 -5.62 -4.17
C LEU A 74 -3.88 -6.69 -3.31
N ILE A 75 -4.21 -7.97 -3.53
CA ILE A 75 -3.57 -9.09 -2.82
C ILE A 75 -2.07 -9.15 -3.13
N PHE A 76 -1.69 -9.01 -4.39
CA PHE A 76 -0.27 -8.96 -4.79
C PHE A 76 0.47 -7.79 -4.13
N MET A 77 -0.16 -6.61 -4.03
CA MET A 77 0.43 -5.47 -3.31
C MET A 77 0.62 -5.77 -1.82
N VAL A 78 -0.35 -6.40 -1.16
CA VAL A 78 -0.22 -6.81 0.25
C VAL A 78 0.92 -7.81 0.42
N LEU A 79 1.03 -8.82 -0.46
CA LEU A 79 2.13 -9.78 -0.44
C LEU A 79 3.49 -9.10 -0.62
N GLY A 80 3.59 -8.14 -1.54
CA GLY A 80 4.79 -7.33 -1.72
C GLY A 80 5.17 -6.54 -0.47
N LEU A 81 4.20 -5.94 0.21
CA LEU A 81 4.43 -5.21 1.47
C LEU A 81 4.91 -6.14 2.60
N LEU A 82 4.37 -7.37 2.68
CA LEU A 82 4.83 -8.37 3.63
C LEU A 82 6.27 -8.83 3.32
N LEU A 83 6.63 -8.97 2.05
CA LEU A 83 8.00 -9.28 1.65
C LEU A 83 8.96 -8.16 2.08
N VAL A 84 8.59 -6.90 1.85
CA VAL A 84 9.37 -5.73 2.28
C VAL A 84 9.53 -5.71 3.80
N LEU A 85 8.50 -6.07 4.56
CA LEU A 85 8.60 -6.23 6.01
C LEU A 85 9.63 -7.28 6.42
N LEU A 86 9.64 -8.44 5.77
CA LEU A 86 10.60 -9.51 6.05
C LEU A 86 12.05 -9.06 5.78
N VAL A 87 12.26 -8.26 4.73
CA VAL A 87 13.57 -7.65 4.42
C VAL A 87 13.98 -6.67 5.52
N PHE A 88 13.09 -5.77 5.95
CA PHE A 88 13.40 -4.85 7.05
C PHE A 88 13.75 -5.56 8.36
N LEU A 89 13.10 -6.70 8.63
CA LEU A 89 13.38 -7.54 9.79
C LEU A 89 14.64 -8.42 9.63
N LYS A 90 15.33 -8.34 8.49
CA LYS A 90 16.50 -9.19 8.14
C LYS A 90 16.20 -10.69 8.21
N ILE A 91 14.94 -11.08 8.05
CA ILE A 91 14.53 -12.49 8.01
C ILE A 91 14.85 -13.10 6.63
N VAL A 92 14.72 -12.29 5.59
CA VAL A 92 15.03 -12.64 4.20
C VAL A 92 16.02 -11.63 3.66
N ASN A 93 17.12 -12.11 3.09
CA ASN A 93 18.00 -11.29 2.25
C ASN A 93 17.58 -11.52 0.80
N LEU A 94 17.23 -10.42 0.13
CA LEU A 94 16.79 -10.36 -1.26
C LEU A 94 17.94 -9.89 -2.16
#